data_AF-A0A5A7RPG3-F1
#
_entry.id   AF-A0A5A7RPG3-F1
#
_cell.length_a   1.000
_cell.length_b   1.000
_cell.length_c   1.000
_cell.angle_alpha   90.00
_cell.angle_beta   90.00
_cell.angle_gamma   90.00
#
_symmetry.space_group_name_H-M   'P 1'
#
loop_
_entity.id
_entity.type
_entity.pdbx_description
1 polymer ?
#
loop_
_entity_poly.entity_id
_entity_poly.type
_entity_poly.pdbx_seq_one_letter_code
_entity_poly.pdbx_strand_id
1 'polypeptide(L)' 'MISIVVPVYNEKDNIKPLYEKIKETLDDFEIIFVDDGSNDGTYEEIKKLHDIDNRIKCI' A
#
# COMPACT_ATOMS: atom_id res chain seq x y z
N MET A 1 -3.57 -14.15 9.68
CA MET A 1 -3.02 -12.82 9.42
C MET A 1 -1.70 -12.95 8.67
N ILE A 2 -1.64 -12.38 7.46
CA ILE A 2 -0.44 -12.31 6.62
C ILE A 2 0.02 -10.85 6.55
N SER A 3 1.28 -10.58 6.88
CA SER A 3 1.87 -9.25 6.72
C SER A 3 2.63 -9.17 5.39
N ILE A 4 2.24 -8.22 4.54
CA ILE A 4 2.85 -7.99 3.22
C ILE A 4 3.65 -6.70 3.29
N VAL A 5 4.98 -6.81 3.21
CA VAL A 5 5.88 -5.66 3.23
C VAL A 5 6.33 -5.37 1.81
N VAL A 6 6.10 -4.15 1.32
CA VAL A 6 6.31 -3.77 -0.07
C VAL A 6 7.19 -2.51 -0.12
N PRO A 7 8.47 -2.62 -0.50
CA PRO A 7 9.28 -1.43 -0.80
C PRO A 7 8.75 -0.77 -2.06
N VAL A 8 8.62 0.56 -2.05
CA VAL A 8 8.12 1.35 -3.16
C VAL A 8 8.99 2.58 -3.39
N TYR A 9 9.16 2.94 -4.65
CA TYR A 9 9.81 4.18 -5.07
C TYR A 9 9.23 4.61 -6.41
N ASN A 10 8.49 5.72 -6.43
CA ASN A 10 7.79 6.24 -7.60
C ASN A 10 6.83 5.23 -8.27
N GLU A 11 5.96 4.63 -7.45
CA GLU A 11 5.02 3.56 -7.84
C GLU A 11 3.55 3.97 -7.70
N LYS A 12 3.24 5.27 -7.74
CA LYS A 12 1.90 5.83 -7.48
C LYS A 12 0.78 5.07 -8.19
N ASP A 13 0.94 4.82 -9.49
CA ASP A 13 -0.09 4.19 -10.31
C ASP A 13 -0.28 2.69 -10.01
N ASN A 14 0.67 2.07 -9.31
CA ASN A 14 0.65 0.64 -8.95
C ASN A 14 0.14 0.37 -7.52
N ILE A 15 0.10 1.38 -6.65
CA ILE A 15 -0.37 1.25 -5.26
C ILE A 15 -1.80 0.68 -5.20
N LYS A 16 -2.74 1.29 -5.92
CA LYS A 16 -4.14 0.86 -5.90
C LYS A 16 -4.36 -0.51 -6.56
N PRO A 17 -3.84 -0.80 -7.78
CA PRO A 17 -3.97 -2.13 -8.37
C PRO A 17 -3.41 -3.27 -7.50
N LEU A 18 -2.31 -3.02 -6.77
CA LEU A 18 -1.74 -4.00 -5.85
C LEU A 18 -2.67 -4.26 -4.66
N TYR A 19 -3.16 -3.20 -4.04
CA TYR A 19 -4.12 -3.29 -2.92
C TYR A 19 -5.38 -4.08 -3.30
N GLU A 20 -6.01 -3.77 -4.44
CA GLU A 20 -7.25 -4.47 -4.86
C GLU A 20 -6.99 -5.97 -5.08
N LYS A 21 -5.89 -6.33 -5.74
CA LYS A 21 -5.54 -7.75 -5.95
C LYS A 21 -5.30 -8.50 -4.63
N ILE A 22 -4.63 -7.87 -3.67
CA ILE A 22 -4.40 -8.47 -2.35
C ILE A 22 -5.74 -8.66 -1.63
N LYS A 23 -6.59 -7.64 -1.64
CA LYS A 23 -7.91 -7.66 -1.01
C LYS A 23 -8.84 -8.73 -1.60
N GLU A 24 -8.77 -8.98 -2.91
CA GLU A 24 -9.53 -10.04 -3.58
C GLU A 24 -9.00 -11.45 -3.26
N THR A 25 -7.72 -11.57 -2.88
CA THR A 25 -7.04 -12.86 -2.72
C THR A 25 -7.00 -13.33 -1.26
N LEU A 26 -6.91 -12.39 -0.31
CA LEU A 26 -6.67 -12.67 1.11
C LEU A 26 -7.74 -12.04 1.99
N ASP A 27 -8.26 -12.81 2.94
CA ASP A 27 -9.25 -12.30 3.91
C ASP A 27 -8.61 -11.52 5.07
N ASP A 28 -7.50 -12.03 5.63
CA ASP A 28 -6.87 -11.52 6.85
C ASP A 28 -5.38 -11.14 6.61
N PHE A 29 -5.15 -9.86 6.32
CA PHE A 29 -3.84 -9.32 5.94
C PHE A 29 -3.59 -7.90 6.48
N GLU A 30 -2.33 -7.47 6.45
CA GLU A 30 -1.92 -6.06 6.47
C GLU A 30 -0.92 -5.79 5.34
N ILE A 31 -0.90 -4.55 4.85
CA ILE A 31 0.11 -4.10 3.87
C ILE A 31 0.92 -2.97 4.49
N ILE A 32 2.24 -3.14 4.50
CA ILE A 32 3.18 -2.13 4.96
C ILE A 32 4.00 -1.70 3.74
N PHE A 33 3.67 -0.53 3.22
CA PHE A 33 4.48 0.12 2.20
C PHE A 33 5.68 0.78 2.87
N VAL A 34 6.87 0.53 2.34
CA VAL A 34 8.11 1.19 2.78
C VAL A 34 8.53 2.13 1.65
N ASP A 35 8.28 3.43 1.83
CA ASP A 35 8.53 4.43 0.80
C ASP A 35 9.95 5.01 0.91
N ASP A 36 10.77 4.79 -0.12
CA ASP A 36 12.17 5.26 -0.16
C ASP A 36 12.28 6.69 -0.70
N GLY A 37 11.40 7.58 -0.26
CA GLY A 37 11.41 9.00 -0.63
C GLY A 37 10.89 9.28 -2.04
N SER A 38 9.78 8.66 -2.43
CA SER A 38 9.10 8.94 -3.70
C SER A 38 8.74 10.42 -3.87
N ASN A 39 8.73 10.90 -5.11
CA ASN A 39 8.41 12.29 -5.47
C ASN A 39 7.32 12.44 -6.55
N ASP A 40 6.66 11.34 -6.90
CA ASP A 40 5.63 11.24 -7.93
C ASP A 40 4.19 11.26 -7.37
N GLY A 41 4.04 11.25 -6.04
CA GLY A 41 2.77 11.14 -5.34
C GLY A 41 2.44 9.75 -4.78
N THR A 42 3.42 8.84 -4.74
CA THR A 42 3.26 7.48 -4.18
C THR A 42 2.75 7.50 -2.74
N TYR A 43 3.39 8.30 -1.88
CA TYR A 43 3.01 8.46 -0.47
C TYR A 43 1.55 8.91 -0.31
N GLU A 44 1.13 9.92 -1.08
CA GLU A 44 -0.23 10.45 -1.03
C GLU A 44 -1.26 9.40 -1.45
N GLU A 45 -0.93 8.54 -2.40
CA GLU A 45 -1.83 7.46 -2.82
C GLU A 45 -1.95 6.39 -1.73
N ILE A 46 -0.84 6.00 -1.08
CA ILE A 46 -0.86 5.09 0.07
C ILE A 46 -1.68 5.68 1.22
N LYS A 47 -1.52 6.98 1.49
CA LYS A 47 -2.25 7.67 2.54
C LYS A 47 -3.76 7.65 2.31
N LYS A 48 -4.23 7.88 1.08
CA LYS A 48 -5.65 7.75 0.75
C LYS A 48 -6.19 6.34 1.02
N LEU A 49 -5.39 5.31 0.75
CA LEU A 49 -5.77 3.94 1.06
C LEU A 49 -5.80 3.68 2.57
N HIS A 50 -4.84 4.21 3.34
CA HIS A 50 -4.86 4.13 4.80
C HIS A 50 -6.11 4.77 5.41
N ASP A 51 -6.55 5.92 4.89
CA ASP A 51 -7.74 6.62 5.37
C ASP A 51 -9.05 5.81 5.21
N ILE A 52 -9.08 4.85 4.27
CA ILE A 52 -10.24 3.97 4.02
C ILE A 52 -10.06 2.54 4.56
N ASP A 53 -8.82 2.09 4.76
CA ASP A 53 -8.48 0.76 5.24
C ASP A 53 -7.29 0.83 6.20
N ASN A 54 -7.60 0.67 7.49
CA ASN A 54 -6.64 0.73 8.60
C ASN A 54 -5.62 -0.42 8.61
N ARG A 55 -5.77 -1.43 7.73
CA ARG A 55 -4.78 -2.50 7.53
C ARG A 55 -3.62 -2.07 6.63
N ILE A 56 -3.72 -0.91 5.98
CA ILE A 56 -2.67 -0.34 5.14
C ILE A 56 -1.82 0.60 5.99
N LYS A 57 -0.50 0.53 5.87
CA LYS A 57 0.45 1.39 6.58
C LYS A 57 1.52 1.87 5.61
N CYS A 58 2.07 3.05 5.89
CA CYS A 58 3.26 3.57 5.21
C CYS A 58 4.34 3.83 6.25
N ILE A 59 5.56 3.40 5.97
CA ILE A 59 6.77 3.66 6.76
C ILE A 59 7.79 4.36 5.87
#